data_AF-A0A0C3QFL2-F1
#
_entry.id   AF-A0A0C3QFL2-F1
#
_cell.length_a   1.000
_cell.length_b   1.000
_cell.length_c   1.000
_cell.angle_alpha   90.00
_cell.angle_beta   90.00
_cell.angle_gamma   90.00
#
_symmetry.space_group_name_H-M   'P 1'
#
loop_
_entity.id
_entity.type
_entity.pdbx_description
1 polymer ?
#
loop_
_entity_poly.entity_id
_entity_poly.type
_entity_poly.pdbx_seq_one_letter_code
_entity_poly.pdbx_strand_id
1 'polypeptide(L)'
;MLGEAILANPTILERSPYPHPQDIALEYLSLCSAYPVASTYTIRHHLKSFFSSRLECQRTPYFKTFLAQLEVCERLEDFESLLQSPELLAAWPKTTDTTK
;
A
#
# COMPACT_ATOMS: atom_id res chain seq x y z
N MET A 1 7.39 -18.94 6.85
CA MET A 1 7.29 -18.60 8.29
C MET A 1 6.27 -17.48 8.45
N LEU A 2 5.59 -17.35 9.60
CA LEU A 2 4.53 -16.35 9.79
C LEU A 2 5.05 -14.90 9.70
N GLY A 3 6.31 -14.64 10.10
CA GLY A 3 6.91 -13.31 10.08
C GLY A 3 6.98 -12.66 8.69
N GLU A 4 7.45 -13.40 7.68
CA GLU A 4 7.49 -12.90 6.29
C GLU A 4 6.08 -12.66 5.72
N ALA A 5 5.12 -13.51 6.12
CA ALA A 5 3.74 -13.39 5.68
C ALA A 5 3.06 -12.14 6.27
N ILE A 6 3.37 -11.79 7.53
CA ILE A 6 2.92 -10.54 8.17
C ILE A 6 3.57 -9.32 7.50
N LEU A 7 4.86 -9.39 7.14
CA LEU A 7 5.53 -8.30 6.42
C LEU A 7 4.94 -8.07 5.02
N ALA A 8 4.47 -9.13 4.37
CA ALA A 8 3.80 -9.05 3.07
C ALA A 8 2.35 -8.56 3.17
N ASN A 9 1.68 -8.93 4.24
CA ASN A 9 0.30 -8.58 4.49
C ASN A 9 0.10 -8.40 6.01
N PRO A 10 0.13 -7.16 6.52
CA PRO A 10 0.00 -6.91 7.95
C PRO A 10 -1.38 -7.33 8.50
N THR A 11 -2.36 -7.50 7.62
CA THR A 11 -3.73 -7.91 7.96
C THR A 11 -3.99 -9.40 7.76
N ILE A 12 -2.95 -10.22 7.53
CA ILE A 12 -3.09 -11.67 7.31
C ILE A 12 -3.76 -12.42 8.48
N LEU A 13 -3.77 -11.82 9.67
CA LEU A 13 -4.38 -12.37 10.88
C LEU A 13 -5.79 -11.80 11.14
N GLU A 14 -6.27 -10.84 10.34
CA GLU A 14 -7.59 -10.26 10.52
C GLU A 14 -8.71 -11.19 10.02
N ARG A 15 -9.81 -11.21 10.77
CA ARG A 15 -11.00 -12.04 10.50
C ARG A 15 -12.06 -11.32 9.65
N SER A 16 -11.90 -10.00 9.49
CA SER A 16 -12.82 -9.06 8.81
C SER A 16 -12.40 -8.89 7.33
N PRO A 17 -13.25 -8.33 6.42
CA PRO A 17 -12.84 -8.04 5.06
C PRO A 17 -11.47 -7.35 5.00
N TYR A 18 -10.58 -7.93 4.20
CA TYR A 18 -9.22 -7.44 4.00
C TYR A 18 -9.25 -5.93 3.65
N PRO A 19 -8.67 -5.04 4.46
CA PRO A 19 -8.69 -3.61 4.20
C PRO A 19 -7.89 -3.26 2.96
N HIS A 20 -8.35 -2.28 2.20
CA HIS A 20 -7.75 -1.90 0.92
C HIS A 20 -6.24 -1.58 1.11
N PRO A 21 -5.34 -1.99 0.20
CA PRO A 21 -3.90 -1.86 0.42
C PRO A 21 -3.46 -0.39 0.56
N GLN A 22 -4.21 0.53 -0.04
CA GLN A 22 -4.02 1.97 0.16
C GLN A 22 -4.28 2.41 1.61
N ASP A 23 -5.29 1.85 2.28
CA ASP A 23 -5.61 2.24 3.66
C ASP A 23 -4.50 1.77 4.61
N ILE A 24 -4.07 0.52 4.45
CA ILE A 24 -2.91 -0.04 5.15
C ILE A 24 -1.66 0.82 4.91
N ALA A 25 -1.42 1.21 3.66
CA ALA A 25 -0.27 2.01 3.29
C ALA A 25 -0.30 3.42 3.92
N LEU A 26 -1.45 4.09 3.93
CA LEU A 26 -1.60 5.41 4.54
C LEU A 26 -1.46 5.36 6.07
N GLU A 27 -2.00 4.33 6.72
CA GLU A 27 -1.79 4.11 8.15
C GLU A 27 -0.30 3.87 8.46
N TYR A 28 0.36 3.04 7.66
CA TYR A 28 1.80 2.80 7.78
C TYR A 28 2.62 4.09 7.61
N LEU A 29 2.30 4.95 6.63
CA LEU A 29 2.97 6.25 6.47
C LEU A 29 2.72 7.19 7.65
N SER A 30 1.50 7.18 8.21
CA SER A 30 1.19 7.92 9.44
C SER A 30 2.08 7.48 10.61
N LEU A 31 2.31 6.17 10.75
CA LEU A 31 3.23 5.63 11.74
C LEU A 31 4.69 6.02 11.45
N CYS A 32 5.14 6.01 10.19
CA CYS A 32 6.48 6.48 9.82
C CYS A 32 6.67 7.98 10.08
N SER A 33 5.60 8.78 9.94
CA SER A 33 5.61 10.20 10.29
C SER A 33 5.73 10.42 11.79
N ALA A 34 4.93 9.67 12.58
CA ALA A 34 4.96 9.74 14.04
C ALA A 34 6.28 9.18 14.65
N TYR A 35 6.86 8.17 13.99
CA TYR A 35 8.07 7.48 14.41
C TYR A 35 9.05 7.39 13.22
N PRO A 36 9.90 8.40 12.99
CA PRO A 36 10.77 8.52 11.80
C PRO A 36 12.01 7.63 11.89
N VAL A 37 11.79 6.32 12.08
CA VAL A 37 12.84 5.29 12.20
C VAL A 37 13.01 4.50 10.90
N ALA A 38 12.01 4.52 10.01
CA ALA A 38 12.04 3.78 8.75
C ALA A 38 12.77 4.58 7.66
N SER A 39 13.70 3.94 6.96
CA SER A 39 14.32 4.53 5.77
C SER A 39 13.33 4.58 4.60
N THR A 40 13.55 5.50 3.66
CA THR A 40 12.74 5.61 2.42
C THR A 40 12.79 4.31 1.60
N TYR A 41 13.94 3.63 1.58
CA TYR A 41 14.08 2.28 1.01
C TYR A 41 13.17 1.26 1.68
N THR A 42 13.13 1.23 3.02
CA THR A 42 12.27 0.33 3.79
C THR A 42 10.79 0.62 3.54
N ILE A 43 10.41 1.90 3.53
CA ILE A 43 9.04 2.35 3.23
C ILE A 43 8.63 1.86 1.83
N ARG A 44 9.45 2.11 0.82
CA ARG A 44 9.22 1.66 -0.55
C ARG A 44 9.01 0.15 -0.63
N HIS A 45 9.88 -0.61 0.04
CA HIS A 45 9.82 -2.06 0.08
C HIS A 45 8.49 -2.55 0.68
N HIS A 46 8.06 -1.98 1.82
CA HIS A 46 6.79 -2.35 2.46
C HIS A 46 5.58 -1.97 1.60
N LEU A 47 5.54 -0.76 1.03
CA LEU A 47 4.47 -0.35 0.13
C LEU A 47 4.37 -1.27 -1.08
N LYS A 48 5.50 -1.59 -1.72
CA LYS A 48 5.52 -2.59 -2.80
C LYS A 48 4.92 -3.91 -2.35
N SER A 49 5.29 -4.38 -1.16
CA SER A 49 4.81 -5.63 -0.59
C SER A 49 3.29 -5.65 -0.37
N PHE A 50 2.73 -4.59 0.20
CA PHE A 50 1.29 -4.47 0.49
C PHE A 50 0.42 -4.55 -0.78
N PHE A 51 0.85 -3.91 -1.86
CA PHE A 51 0.14 -3.98 -3.14
C PHE A 51 0.46 -5.28 -3.89
N SER A 52 1.67 -5.83 -3.75
CA SER A 52 2.05 -7.09 -4.39
C SER A 52 1.33 -8.28 -3.75
N SER A 53 0.99 -8.25 -2.46
CA SER A 53 0.31 -9.38 -1.81
C SER A 53 -1.13 -9.57 -2.28
N ARG A 54 -1.70 -8.60 -3.01
CA ARG A 54 -3.03 -8.67 -3.62
C ARG A 54 -2.99 -8.96 -5.10
N LEU A 55 -3.57 -10.10 -5.49
CA LEU A 55 -3.61 -10.56 -6.87
C LEU A 55 -4.38 -9.60 -7.81
N GLU A 56 -5.40 -8.92 -7.30
CA GLU A 56 -6.15 -7.88 -8.03
C GLU A 56 -5.25 -6.73 -8.46
N CYS A 57 -4.37 -6.28 -7.56
CA CYS A 57 -3.40 -5.24 -7.86
C CYS A 57 -2.43 -5.69 -8.94
N GLN A 58 -1.83 -6.88 -8.77
CA GLN A 58 -0.85 -7.42 -9.73
C GLN A 58 -1.41 -7.59 -11.15
N ARG A 59 -2.70 -7.92 -11.29
CA ARG A 59 -3.36 -8.15 -12.59
C ARG A 59 -3.73 -6.85 -13.31
N THR A 60 -3.67 -5.72 -12.62
CA THR A 60 -4.01 -4.42 -13.21
C THR A 60 -2.83 -3.91 -14.04
N PRO A 61 -3.04 -3.40 -15.27
CA PRO A 61 -1.93 -2.87 -16.09
C PRO A 61 -1.20 -1.70 -15.43
N TYR A 62 -1.91 -0.96 -14.57
CA TYR A 62 -1.35 0.15 -13.79
C TYR A 62 -0.31 -0.29 -12.75
N PHE A 63 -0.25 -1.57 -12.36
CA PHE A 63 0.68 -2.03 -11.32
C PHE A 63 2.15 -1.74 -11.67
N LYS A 64 2.54 -1.92 -12.94
CA LYS A 64 3.90 -1.58 -13.37
C LYS A 64 4.18 -0.08 -13.30
N THR A 65 3.20 0.74 -13.66
CA THR A 65 3.28 2.21 -13.55
C THR A 65 3.43 2.63 -12.09
N PHE A 66 2.61 2.06 -11.20
CA PHE A 66 2.71 2.28 -9.76
C PHE A 66 4.10 1.93 -9.23
N LEU A 67 4.66 0.76 -9.58
CA LEU A 67 6.01 0.39 -9.15
C LEU A 67 7.08 1.37 -9.65
N ALA A 68 6.97 1.86 -10.88
CA ALA A 68 7.91 2.84 -11.42
C ALA A 68 7.79 4.20 -10.70
N GLN A 69 6.58 4.64 -10.40
CA GLN A 69 6.34 5.86 -9.63
C GLN A 69 6.81 5.72 -8.18
N LEU A 70 6.62 4.55 -7.58
CA LEU A 70 7.06 4.25 -6.22
C LEU A 70 8.60 4.27 -6.09
N GLU A 71 9.32 3.91 -7.16
CA GLU A 71 10.79 3.91 -7.18
C GLU A 71 11.40 5.31 -7.14
N VAL A 72 10.70 6.33 -7.66
CA VAL A 72 11.17 7.71 -7.69
C VAL A 72 10.77 8.53 -6.45
N CYS A 73 9.96 7.97 -5.54
CA CYS A 73 9.62 8.62 -4.27
C CYS A 73 10.85 8.67 -3.34
N GLU A 74 11.17 9.85 -2.83
CA GLU A 74 12.32 10.10 -1.96
C GLU A 74 11.92 10.63 -0.57
N ARG A 75 10.71 11.14 -0.42
CA ARG A 75 10.19 11.71 0.82
C ARG A 75 8.83 11.12 1.18
N LEU A 76 8.45 11.26 2.45
CA LEU A 76 7.17 10.72 2.95
C LEU A 76 5.99 11.27 2.14
N GLU A 77 6.04 12.57 1.83
CA GLU A 77 4.99 13.30 1.11
C GLU A 77 4.84 12.81 -0.34
N ASP A 78 5.92 12.32 -0.96
CA ASP A 78 5.87 11.73 -2.30
C ASP A 78 5.06 10.43 -2.30
N PHE A 79 5.24 9.60 -1.25
CA PHE A 79 4.48 8.35 -1.09
C PHE A 79 3.01 8.65 -0.82
N GLU A 80 2.70 9.61 0.05
CA GLU A 80 1.33 10.03 0.33
C GLU A 80 0.64 10.56 -0.93
N SER A 81 1.32 11.40 -1.70
CA SER A 81 0.82 11.96 -2.96
C SER A 81 0.56 10.88 -4.00
N LEU A 82 1.46 9.90 -4.13
CA LEU A 82 1.27 8.75 -5.01
C LEU A 82 0.04 7.92 -4.59
N LEU A 83 -0.09 7.63 -3.30
CA LEU A 83 -1.19 6.85 -2.75
C LEU A 83 -2.54 7.54 -2.91
N GLN A 84 -2.59 8.88 -2.95
CA GLN A 84 -3.82 9.65 -3.14
C GLN A 84 -4.07 10.06 -4.59
N SER A 85 -3.19 9.64 -5.52
CA SER A 85 -3.32 10.01 -6.92
C SER A 85 -4.62 9.49 -7.54
N PRO A 86 -5.28 10.28 -8.40
CA PRO A 86 -6.52 9.86 -9.05
C PRO A 86 -6.32 8.63 -9.93
N GLU A 87 -5.13 8.45 -10.51
CA GLU A 87 -4.77 7.29 -11.31
C GLU A 87 -4.76 6.00 -10.47
N LEU A 88 -4.22 6.06 -9.25
CA LEU A 88 -4.23 4.93 -8.33
C LEU A 88 -5.65 4.58 -7.88
N LEU A 89 -6.44 5.58 -7.51
CA LEU A 89 -7.84 5.40 -7.11
C LEU A 89 -8.71 4.84 -8.25
N ALA A 90 -8.44 5.24 -9.49
CA ALA A 90 -9.12 4.71 -10.67
C ALA A 90 -8.69 3.26 -10.98
N ALA A 91 -7.41 2.94 -10.77
CA ALA A 91 -6.88 1.60 -11.00
C ALA A 91 -7.35 0.57 -9.96
N TRP A 92 -7.45 0.98 -8.69
CA TRP A 92 -7.89 0.15 -7.57
C TRP A 92 -8.99 0.89 -6.79
N PRO A 93 -10.24 0.87 -7.30
CA PRO A 93 -11.35 1.52 -6.63
C PRO A 93 -11.63 0.80 -5.31
N LYS A 94 -11.78 1.58 -4.24
CA LYS A 94 -12.27 1.05 -2.96
C LYS A 94 -13.67 0.52 -3.19
N THR A 95 -13.92 -0.74 -2.83
CA THR A 95 -15.29 -1.25 -2.72
C THR A 95 -15.98 -0.48 -1.61
N THR A 96 -16.77 0.53 -2.01
CA THR A 96 -17.75 1.14 -1.12
C THR A 96 -18.77 0.06 -0.84
N ASP A 97 -18.68 -0.54 0.35
CA ASP A 97 -19.75 -1.39 0.87
C ASP A 97 -20.98 -0.49 1.02
N THR A 98 -21.77 -0.41 -0.05
CA THR A 98 -23.09 0.21 -0.08
C THR A 98 -24.05 -0.80 0.50
N THR A 99 -23.90 -1.10 1.79
CA THR A 99 -24.89 -1.84 2.55
C THR A 99 -25.93 -0.86 3.07
N LYS A 100 -27.08 -0.91 2.38
CA LYS A 100 -28.41 -0.50 2.86
C LYS A 100 -28.74 -1.08 4.23
#